data_AF-M6Q1T9-F1
#
_entry.id   AF-M6Q1T9-F1
#
_cell.length_a   1.000
_cell.length_b   1.000
_cell.length_c   1.000
_cell.angle_alpha   90.00
_cell.angle_beta   90.00
_cell.angle_gamma   90.00
#
_symmetry.space_group_name_H-M   'P 1'
#
loop_
_entity.id
_entity.type
_entity.pdbx_description
1 polymer ?
#
loop_
_entity_poly.entity_id
_entity_poly.type
_entity_poly.pdbx_seq_one_letter_code
_entity_poly.pdbx_strand_id
1 'polypeptide(L)'
;MEYNHFIPALIEETKSRYETTQERKNWPKLNFEKNHVLIGVRGISIEDNQVFLNDNQFDRFNDILFNIYPGGKSWGSRVVTMDPGKVSKEILLKYGITKGEARAEEGLYLVKIGLHHEHIAFNQASAFSFRRDANGDHIWNHLDPLFKGYIGMNIHAQGMEKDSVGVSSLGCTVTRAHWSHPEWLSLISVFQGAELEARQRDPHFPGFCYALFDQESAKKILEAKE
;
A
#
# COMPACT_ATOMS: atom_id res chain seq x y z
N MET A 1 20.57 0.48 5.22
CA MET A 1 20.29 1.11 6.55
C MET A 1 19.70 0.04 7.45
N GLU A 2 20.13 -0.05 8.71
CA GLU A 2 19.48 -0.95 9.68
C GLU A 2 17.96 -0.74 9.76
N TYR A 3 17.22 -1.84 9.83
CA TYR A 3 15.76 -1.85 9.78
C TYR A 3 15.11 -1.09 10.95
N ASN A 4 15.68 -1.21 12.15
CA ASN A 4 15.25 -0.48 13.35
C ASN A 4 15.51 1.04 13.28
N HIS A 5 16.35 1.50 12.35
CA HIS A 5 16.57 2.92 12.09
C HIS A 5 15.70 3.42 10.93
N PHE A 6 15.48 2.58 9.91
CA PHE A 6 14.67 2.93 8.76
C PHE A 6 13.23 3.21 9.15
N ILE A 7 12.63 2.41 10.04
CA ILE A 7 11.21 2.55 10.38
C ILE A 7 10.90 3.87 11.11
N PRO A 8 11.64 4.28 12.15
CA PRO A 8 11.45 5.61 12.74
C PRO A 8 11.61 6.73 11.70
N ALA A 9 12.60 6.65 10.82
CA ALA A 9 12.81 7.66 9.77
C ALA A 9 11.63 7.70 8.77
N LEU A 10 11.09 6.53 8.39
CA LEU A 10 9.91 6.42 7.53
C LEU A 10 8.65 7.01 8.21
N ILE A 11 8.47 6.78 9.51
CA ILE A 11 7.37 7.38 10.29
C ILE A 11 7.50 8.90 10.31
N GLU A 12 8.68 9.43 10.60
CA GLU A 12 8.92 10.88 10.63
C GLU A 12 8.74 11.53 9.25
N GLU A 13 9.20 10.88 8.17
CA GLU A 13 8.95 11.34 6.80
C GLU A 13 7.44 11.36 6.50
N THR A 14 6.71 10.31 6.90
CA THR A 14 5.26 10.23 6.72
C THR A 14 4.53 11.35 7.47
N LYS A 15 4.94 11.64 8.72
CA LYS A 15 4.40 12.75 9.50
C LYS A 15 4.71 14.09 8.83
N SER A 16 5.96 14.33 8.46
CA SER A 16 6.40 15.57 7.82
C SER A 16 5.58 15.90 6.58
N ARG A 17 5.27 14.89 5.75
CA ARG A 17 4.49 15.06 4.52
C ARG A 17 2.99 15.25 4.74
N TYR A 18 2.40 14.56 5.72
CA TYR A 18 0.95 14.40 5.76
C TYR A 18 0.29 14.83 7.08
N GLU A 19 1.01 14.91 8.20
CA GLU A 19 0.45 15.31 9.51
C GLU A 19 0.10 16.80 9.58
N THR A 20 0.84 17.65 8.86
CA THR A 20 0.64 19.11 8.84
C THR A 20 -0.38 19.57 7.79
N THR A 21 -0.82 18.69 6.88
CA THR A 21 -1.84 19.00 5.85
C THR A 21 -3.29 19.07 6.39
N GLN A 22 -3.44 19.27 7.71
CA GLN A 22 -4.69 19.31 8.47
C GLN A 22 -5.73 20.35 8.02
N GLU A 23 -5.38 21.29 7.13
CA GLU A 23 -6.32 22.28 6.61
C GLU A 23 -7.40 21.69 5.67
N ARG A 24 -7.23 20.44 5.22
CA ARG A 24 -8.24 19.77 4.41
C ARG A 24 -9.26 19.09 5.30
N LYS A 25 -10.38 19.79 5.57
CA LYS A 25 -11.55 19.34 6.37
C LYS A 25 -12.10 17.92 6.08
N ASN A 26 -11.65 17.24 5.03
CA ASN A 26 -12.09 15.90 4.60
C ASN A 26 -10.91 14.95 4.26
N TRP A 27 -9.71 15.22 4.76
CA TRP A 27 -8.51 14.40 4.51
C TRP A 27 -8.25 13.41 5.65
N PRO A 28 -7.67 12.23 5.40
CA PRO A 28 -7.36 11.26 6.44
C PRO A 28 -6.47 11.89 7.51
N LYS A 29 -6.92 11.89 8.78
CA LYS A 29 -6.11 12.39 9.88
C LYS A 29 -5.10 11.34 10.30
N LEU A 30 -3.88 11.48 9.78
CA LEU A 30 -2.74 10.68 10.21
C LEU A 30 -2.50 10.88 11.71
N ASN A 31 -2.40 9.77 12.45
CA ASN A 31 -2.14 9.80 13.89
C ASN A 31 -1.50 8.47 14.31
N PHE A 32 -0.17 8.45 14.36
CA PHE A 32 0.59 7.27 14.78
C PHE A 32 0.42 6.95 16.27
N GLU A 33 0.05 7.91 17.12
CA GLU A 33 -0.11 7.68 18.56
C GLU A 33 -1.34 6.84 18.90
N LYS A 34 -2.43 7.02 18.16
CA LYS A 34 -3.74 6.42 18.50
C LYS A 34 -4.21 5.34 17.55
N ASN A 35 -3.69 5.32 16.32
CA ASN A 35 -4.22 4.49 15.26
C ASN A 35 -3.15 3.55 14.69
N HIS A 36 -3.61 2.40 14.21
CA HIS A 36 -2.83 1.58 13.31
C HIS A 36 -2.71 2.29 11.96
N VAL A 37 -1.50 2.31 11.39
CA VAL A 37 -1.22 2.94 10.09
C VAL A 37 -0.52 1.93 9.19
N LEU A 38 -0.95 1.86 7.94
CA LEU A 38 -0.28 1.08 6.90
C LEU A 38 0.66 1.99 6.11
N ILE A 39 1.86 1.51 5.81
CA ILE A 39 2.80 2.20 4.93
C ILE A 39 3.32 1.21 3.87
N GLY A 40 2.94 1.39 2.62
CA GLY A 40 3.48 0.66 1.49
C GLY A 40 4.69 1.40 0.92
N VAL A 41 5.81 0.70 0.74
CA VAL A 41 7.03 1.24 0.15
C VAL A 41 7.46 0.40 -1.03
N ARG A 42 7.52 1.01 -2.22
CA ARG A 42 7.90 0.32 -3.45
C ARG A 42 9.41 0.14 -3.55
N GLY A 43 9.83 -0.98 -4.12
CA GLY A 43 11.22 -1.21 -4.54
C GLY A 43 12.24 -1.28 -3.40
N ILE A 44 11.86 -1.81 -2.23
CA ILE A 44 12.80 -2.05 -1.13
C ILE A 44 12.78 -3.50 -0.68
N SER A 45 13.91 -3.97 -0.17
CA SER A 45 14.07 -5.29 0.42
C SER A 45 14.60 -5.19 1.85
N ILE A 46 14.27 -6.20 2.66
CA ILE A 46 14.75 -6.33 4.04
C ILE A 46 15.42 -7.70 4.17
N GLU A 47 16.73 -7.70 4.40
CA GLU A 47 17.55 -8.92 4.58
C GLU A 47 18.60 -8.65 5.64
N ASP A 48 18.85 -9.61 6.55
CA ASP A 48 19.84 -9.49 7.61
C ASP A 48 19.78 -8.16 8.40
N ASN A 49 18.56 -7.75 8.75
CA ASN A 49 18.25 -6.50 9.44
C ASN A 49 18.66 -5.22 8.66
N GLN A 50 18.97 -5.33 7.37
CA GLN A 50 19.23 -4.20 6.49
C GLN A 50 18.07 -3.93 5.55
N VAL A 51 17.78 -2.65 5.36
CA VAL A 51 16.90 -2.13 4.30
C VAL A 51 17.77 -1.57 3.18
N PHE A 52 17.48 -1.99 1.95
CA PHE A 52 18.16 -1.55 0.73
C PHE A 52 17.18 -1.48 -0.45
N LEU A 53 17.57 -0.74 -1.48
CA LEU A 53 16.81 -0.64 -2.73
C LEU A 53 16.96 -1.94 -3.55
N ASN A 54 15.87 -2.41 -4.15
CA ASN A 54 15.91 -3.48 -5.14
C ASN A 54 15.61 -2.94 -6.55
N ASP A 55 15.29 -3.82 -7.50
CA ASP A 55 15.09 -3.47 -8.90
C ASP A 55 13.71 -2.86 -9.23
N ASN A 56 12.78 -2.81 -8.26
CA ASN A 56 11.45 -2.21 -8.40
C ASN A 56 10.69 -2.69 -9.64
N GLN A 57 10.86 -3.97 -10.00
CA GLN A 57 10.12 -4.64 -11.07
C GLN A 57 8.60 -4.60 -10.85
N PHE A 58 7.90 -4.17 -11.90
CA PHE A 58 6.45 -4.21 -11.98
C PHE A 58 5.90 -5.64 -11.89
N ASP A 59 4.80 -5.82 -11.15
CA ASP A 59 4.09 -7.10 -10.97
C ASP A 59 4.95 -8.21 -10.34
N ARG A 60 5.86 -7.83 -9.44
CA ARG A 60 6.71 -8.72 -8.65
C ARG A 60 6.59 -8.44 -7.16
N PHE A 61 6.82 -9.47 -6.36
CA PHE A 61 6.83 -9.39 -4.89
C PHE A 61 8.15 -8.80 -4.37
N ASN A 62 8.40 -7.53 -4.66
CA ASN A 62 9.61 -6.78 -4.32
C ASN A 62 9.29 -5.44 -3.65
N ASP A 63 8.07 -5.31 -3.12
CA ASP A 63 7.64 -4.18 -2.33
C ASP A 63 7.40 -4.61 -0.88
N ILE A 64 7.35 -3.65 0.04
CA ILE A 64 7.09 -3.94 1.44
C ILE A 64 5.87 -3.16 1.94
N LEU A 65 4.97 -3.86 2.63
CA LEU A 65 3.89 -3.25 3.39
C LEU A 65 4.19 -3.32 4.89
N PHE A 66 4.34 -2.16 5.51
CA PHE A 66 4.46 -2.02 6.95
C PHE A 66 3.09 -1.81 7.60
N ASN A 67 2.89 -2.41 8.77
CA ASN A 67 1.83 -2.02 9.69
C ASN A 67 2.47 -1.45 10.96
N ILE A 68 2.26 -0.17 11.19
CA ILE A 68 2.73 0.55 12.36
C ILE A 68 1.66 0.49 13.43
N TYR A 69 2.02 0.00 14.62
CA TYR A 69 1.12 -0.07 15.76
C TYR A 69 1.02 1.30 16.47
N PRO A 70 -0.07 1.53 17.24
CA PRO A 70 -0.22 2.76 18.02
C PRO A 70 1.02 3.09 18.87
N GLY A 71 1.42 4.35 18.85
CA GLY A 71 2.64 4.86 19.48
C GLY A 71 3.90 4.77 18.61
N GLY A 72 3.86 4.12 17.44
CA GLY A 72 4.97 4.09 16.48
C GLY A 72 6.24 3.36 16.95
N LYS A 73 6.15 2.57 18.03
CA LYS A 73 7.30 1.88 18.67
C LYS A 73 7.42 0.40 18.31
N SER A 74 6.40 -0.16 17.69
CA SER A 74 6.42 -1.52 17.17
C SER A 74 5.78 -1.53 15.79
N TRP A 75 6.17 -2.51 14.98
CA TRP A 75 5.69 -2.64 13.61
C TRP A 75 5.74 -4.10 13.15
N GLY A 76 4.94 -4.42 12.15
CA GLY A 76 5.12 -5.60 11.31
C GLY A 76 5.45 -5.18 9.88
N SER A 77 6.03 -6.09 9.11
CA SER A 77 6.27 -5.93 7.68
C SER A 77 5.92 -7.21 6.94
N ARG A 78 5.67 -7.08 5.64
CA ARG A 78 5.44 -8.19 4.73
C ARG A 78 5.83 -7.85 3.31
N VAL A 79 6.23 -8.88 2.58
CA VAL A 79 6.50 -8.77 1.15
C VAL A 79 5.17 -8.68 0.40
N VAL A 80 5.07 -7.67 -0.46
CA VAL A 80 3.91 -7.41 -1.31
C VAL A 80 4.36 -7.12 -2.74
N THR A 81 3.39 -7.08 -3.65
CA THR A 81 3.50 -6.36 -4.91
C THR A 81 2.46 -5.25 -4.90
N MET A 82 2.87 -4.03 -5.23
CA MET A 82 1.98 -2.89 -5.33
C MET A 82 1.63 -2.60 -6.78
N ASP A 83 0.34 -2.36 -6.95
CA ASP A 83 -0.30 -2.04 -8.21
C ASP A 83 -0.06 -3.07 -9.33
N PRO A 84 -0.05 -4.40 -9.08
CA PRO A 84 0.32 -5.36 -10.10
C PRO A 84 -0.64 -5.32 -11.28
N GLY A 85 -0.23 -5.95 -12.37
CA GLY A 85 -1.12 -6.12 -13.50
C GLY A 85 -0.48 -6.27 -14.85
N LYS A 86 0.74 -6.81 -14.94
CA LYS A 86 1.47 -6.92 -16.19
C LYS A 86 0.79 -7.95 -17.10
N VAL A 87 -0.03 -7.48 -18.03
CA VAL A 87 -0.86 -8.33 -18.88
C VAL A 87 -0.95 -7.78 -20.29
N SER A 88 -1.45 -8.58 -21.23
CA SER A 88 -1.62 -8.09 -22.60
C SER A 88 -2.76 -7.07 -22.70
N LYS A 89 -2.72 -6.22 -23.73
CA LYS A 89 -3.78 -5.25 -24.02
C LYS A 89 -5.15 -5.93 -24.21
N GLU A 90 -5.17 -7.10 -24.84
CA GLU A 90 -6.40 -7.88 -25.03
C GLU A 90 -7.01 -8.30 -23.70
N ILE A 91 -6.16 -8.66 -22.73
CA ILE A 91 -6.61 -8.99 -21.37
C ILE A 91 -7.17 -7.74 -20.70
N LEU A 92 -6.48 -6.59 -20.74
CA LEU A 92 -7.03 -5.35 -20.16
C LEU A 92 -8.40 -5.00 -20.73
N LEU A 93 -8.57 -5.09 -22.05
CA LEU A 93 -9.83 -4.82 -22.74
C LEU A 93 -10.95 -5.79 -22.33
N LYS A 94 -10.63 -7.07 -22.11
CA LYS A 94 -11.60 -8.06 -21.59
C LYS A 94 -12.15 -7.66 -20.22
N TYR A 95 -11.35 -6.95 -19.42
CA TYR A 95 -11.74 -6.41 -18.12
C TYR A 95 -12.25 -4.97 -18.18
N GLY A 96 -12.52 -4.44 -19.37
CA GLY A 96 -13.06 -3.09 -19.58
C GLY A 96 -12.04 -1.97 -19.34
N ILE A 97 -10.75 -2.29 -19.25
CA ILE A 97 -9.67 -1.33 -19.02
C ILE A 97 -9.08 -0.92 -20.36
N THR A 98 -9.28 0.34 -20.72
CA THR A 98 -8.88 0.88 -22.04
C THR A 98 -7.67 1.82 -21.99
N LYS A 99 -7.25 2.24 -20.78
CA LYS A 99 -6.20 3.24 -20.58
C LYS A 99 -4.88 2.67 -20.06
N GLY A 100 -4.76 1.34 -19.97
CA GLY A 100 -3.59 0.67 -19.43
C GLY A 100 -3.69 0.29 -17.95
N GLU A 101 -2.62 -0.34 -17.48
CA GLU A 101 -2.37 -0.72 -16.10
C GLU A 101 -2.38 0.49 -15.17
N ALA A 102 -2.87 0.32 -13.95
CA ALA A 102 -2.92 1.39 -12.96
C ALA A 102 -1.68 1.38 -12.06
N ARG A 103 -1.25 2.55 -11.60
CA ARG A 103 -0.35 2.69 -10.45
C ARG A 103 -0.82 3.81 -9.55
N ALA A 104 -1.01 3.54 -8.27
CA ALA A 104 -1.33 4.58 -7.30
C ALA A 104 -0.18 5.58 -7.19
N GLU A 105 -0.51 6.86 -7.16
CA GLU A 105 0.46 7.89 -6.82
C GLU A 105 0.94 7.71 -5.37
N GLU A 106 2.15 8.16 -5.09
CA GLU A 106 2.60 8.39 -3.73
C GLU A 106 1.64 9.35 -3.00
N GLY A 107 1.25 9.02 -1.77
CA GLY A 107 0.21 9.77 -1.06
C GLY A 107 -0.35 9.09 0.18
N LEU A 108 -1.28 9.79 0.84
CA LEU A 108 -2.02 9.29 2.00
C LEU A 108 -3.48 9.00 1.61
N TYR A 109 -3.92 7.78 1.91
CA TYR A 109 -5.25 7.27 1.59
C TYR A 109 -5.92 6.62 2.81
N LEU A 110 -7.19 6.22 2.65
CA LEU A 110 -7.91 5.38 3.60
C LEU A 110 -8.24 4.02 2.99
N VAL A 111 -8.09 3.00 3.82
CA VAL A 111 -8.59 1.65 3.57
C VAL A 111 -9.36 1.16 4.79
N LYS A 112 -10.31 0.24 4.60
CA LYS A 112 -11.14 -0.30 5.69
C LYS A 112 -11.31 -1.80 5.55
N ILE A 113 -11.65 -2.51 6.62
CA ILE A 113 -11.97 -3.93 6.51
C ILE A 113 -13.19 -4.10 5.60
N GLY A 114 -13.08 -5.04 4.66
CA GLY A 114 -14.11 -5.37 3.69
C GLY A 114 -13.89 -6.75 3.11
N LEU A 115 -14.50 -7.01 1.96
CA LEU A 115 -14.37 -8.27 1.24
C LEU A 115 -13.78 -8.02 -0.15
N HIS A 116 -12.87 -8.91 -0.56
CA HIS A 116 -12.37 -9.05 -1.92
C HIS A 116 -12.55 -10.50 -2.34
N HIS A 117 -13.46 -10.74 -3.29
CA HIS A 117 -13.86 -12.10 -3.70
C HIS A 117 -14.18 -13.03 -2.52
N GLU A 118 -15.09 -12.60 -1.64
CA GLU A 118 -15.55 -13.35 -0.44
C GLU A 118 -14.52 -13.51 0.68
N HIS A 119 -13.26 -13.13 0.45
CA HIS A 119 -12.23 -13.13 1.48
C HIS A 119 -12.10 -11.77 2.15
N ILE A 120 -11.85 -11.76 3.46
CA ILE A 120 -11.60 -10.52 4.21
C ILE A 120 -10.35 -9.86 3.63
N ALA A 121 -10.43 -8.55 3.37
CA ALA A 121 -9.37 -7.73 2.79
C ALA A 121 -9.48 -6.28 3.31
N PHE A 122 -8.51 -5.44 2.96
CA PHE A 122 -8.67 -4.00 3.09
C PHE A 122 -9.23 -3.43 1.80
N ASN A 123 -10.44 -2.89 1.85
CA ASN A 123 -11.06 -2.23 0.73
C ASN A 123 -10.75 -0.74 0.73
N GLN A 124 -10.72 -0.16 -0.46
CA GLN A 124 -10.59 1.28 -0.65
C GLN A 124 -11.67 2.06 0.13
N ALA A 125 -11.26 3.02 0.97
CA ALA A 125 -12.15 3.85 1.79
C ALA A 125 -12.03 5.36 1.52
N SER A 126 -11.04 5.78 0.72
CA SER A 126 -10.98 7.11 0.11
C SER A 126 -10.71 7.02 -1.39
N ALA A 127 -10.98 8.07 -2.16
CA ALA A 127 -10.54 8.13 -3.56
C ALA A 127 -9.00 8.12 -3.63
N PHE A 128 -8.45 7.23 -4.46
CA PHE A 128 -7.01 7.16 -4.71
C PHE A 128 -6.67 8.02 -5.91
N SER A 129 -5.48 8.61 -5.91
CA SER A 129 -4.89 9.21 -7.10
C SER A 129 -4.05 8.16 -7.78
N PHE A 130 -4.21 7.96 -9.08
CA PHE A 130 -3.50 6.92 -9.82
C PHE A 130 -3.26 7.31 -11.26
N ARG A 131 -2.14 6.83 -11.82
CA ARG A 131 -1.81 6.94 -13.24
C ARG A 131 -2.26 5.70 -13.99
N ARG A 132 -2.37 5.82 -15.32
CA ARG A 132 -2.67 4.71 -16.22
C ARG A 132 -1.66 4.68 -17.37
N ASP A 133 -0.98 3.55 -17.53
CA ASP A 133 0.08 3.31 -18.51
C ASP A 133 -0.50 3.09 -19.91
N ALA A 134 -0.89 4.17 -20.59
CA ALA A 134 -1.62 4.08 -21.85
C ALA A 134 -0.74 3.62 -23.03
N ASN A 135 0.58 3.81 -22.94
CA ASN A 135 1.55 3.40 -23.96
C ASN A 135 2.17 2.03 -23.69
N GLY A 136 1.99 1.47 -22.48
CA GLY A 136 2.39 0.11 -22.12
C GLY A 136 3.90 -0.06 -21.96
N ASP A 137 4.62 1.01 -21.65
CA ASP A 137 6.08 0.96 -21.47
C ASP A 137 6.48 0.63 -20.03
N HIS A 138 5.50 0.63 -19.10
CA HIS A 138 5.68 0.41 -17.67
C HIS A 138 6.62 1.42 -17.01
N ILE A 139 6.66 2.64 -17.53
CA ILE A 139 7.42 3.77 -17.01
C ILE A 139 6.44 4.84 -16.55
N TRP A 140 6.06 4.80 -15.28
CA TRP A 140 5.13 5.78 -14.71
C TRP A 140 5.77 7.15 -14.56
N ASN A 141 5.26 8.12 -15.32
CA ASN A 141 5.79 9.47 -15.34
C ASN A 141 4.69 10.52 -15.59
N HIS A 142 5.09 11.77 -15.77
CA HIS A 142 4.17 12.90 -15.92
C HIS A 142 3.33 12.87 -17.22
N LEU A 143 3.74 12.07 -18.21
CA LEU A 143 3.00 11.87 -19.46
C LEU A 143 1.79 10.94 -19.27
N ASP A 144 1.80 10.10 -18.23
CA ASP A 144 0.65 9.25 -17.92
C ASP A 144 -0.49 10.09 -17.33
N PRO A 145 -1.73 9.94 -17.83
CA PRO A 145 -2.85 10.68 -17.32
C PRO A 145 -3.12 10.36 -15.85
N LEU A 146 -3.23 11.40 -15.04
CA LEU A 146 -3.56 11.29 -13.62
C LEU A 146 -5.09 11.25 -13.42
N PHE A 147 -5.56 10.25 -12.69
CA PHE A 147 -6.95 10.07 -12.31
C PHE A 147 -7.11 10.14 -10.79
N LYS A 148 -8.36 10.33 -10.36
CA LYS A 148 -8.75 10.21 -8.96
C LYS A 148 -10.10 9.52 -8.85
N GLY A 149 -10.21 8.48 -8.03
CA GLY A 149 -11.49 7.79 -7.86
C GLY A 149 -11.42 6.50 -7.04
N TYR A 150 -12.56 5.82 -6.99
CA TYR A 150 -12.71 4.48 -6.41
C TYR A 150 -12.67 3.45 -7.54
N ILE A 151 -11.56 2.75 -7.68
CA ILE A 151 -11.38 1.72 -8.74
C ILE A 151 -11.14 0.32 -8.17
N GLY A 152 -11.30 0.15 -6.85
CA GLY A 152 -11.12 -1.14 -6.19
C GLY A 152 -9.65 -1.49 -5.93
N MET A 153 -8.80 -0.48 -5.68
CA MET A 153 -7.42 -0.70 -5.22
C MET A 153 -7.46 -1.17 -3.76
N ASN A 154 -7.50 -2.49 -3.58
CA ASN A 154 -7.62 -3.13 -2.28
C ASN A 154 -6.26 -3.67 -1.82
N ILE A 155 -6.11 -3.97 -0.53
CA ILE A 155 -4.96 -4.70 0.01
C ILE A 155 -5.41 -6.09 0.42
N HIS A 156 -4.84 -7.13 -0.18
CA HIS A 156 -5.32 -8.48 0.04
C HIS A 156 -4.23 -9.55 -0.13
N ALA A 157 -4.51 -10.78 0.32
CA ALA A 157 -3.60 -11.91 0.11
C ALA A 157 -3.68 -12.44 -1.32
N GLN A 158 -2.60 -13.07 -1.81
CA GLN A 158 -2.66 -13.74 -3.10
C GLN A 158 -3.58 -14.97 -3.07
N GLY A 159 -4.27 -15.23 -4.19
CA GLY A 159 -5.18 -16.37 -4.28
C GLY A 159 -4.48 -17.73 -4.28
N MET A 160 -3.25 -17.78 -4.84
CA MET A 160 -2.43 -18.98 -4.94
C MET A 160 -0.97 -18.57 -5.07
N GLU A 161 -0.04 -19.43 -4.65
CA GLU A 161 1.39 -19.15 -4.67
C GLU A 161 1.92 -18.93 -6.09
N LYS A 162 2.41 -17.72 -6.36
CA LYS A 162 3.01 -17.28 -7.62
C LYS A 162 4.10 -16.24 -7.37
N ASP A 163 4.95 -16.03 -8.38
CA ASP A 163 5.98 -14.98 -8.39
C ASP A 163 5.51 -13.66 -9.02
N SER A 164 4.32 -13.66 -9.61
CA SER A 164 3.65 -12.47 -10.19
C SER A 164 2.14 -12.64 -10.06
N VAL A 165 1.42 -11.53 -10.00
CA VAL A 165 -0.02 -11.53 -9.74
C VAL A 165 -0.81 -11.44 -11.04
N GLY A 166 -0.42 -10.55 -11.95
CA GLY A 166 -1.11 -10.33 -13.22
C GLY A 166 -2.55 -9.82 -13.05
N VAL A 167 -3.47 -10.30 -13.89
CA VAL A 167 -4.81 -9.71 -14.05
C VAL A 167 -5.73 -9.83 -12.82
N SER A 168 -5.47 -10.77 -11.91
CA SER A 168 -6.43 -11.08 -10.84
C SER A 168 -6.63 -9.92 -9.85
N SER A 169 -5.69 -8.97 -9.83
CA SER A 169 -5.63 -7.93 -8.80
C SER A 169 -5.08 -6.61 -9.34
N LEU A 170 -5.50 -6.24 -10.56
CA LEU A 170 -5.05 -5.04 -11.26
C LEU A 170 -5.10 -3.80 -10.35
N GLY A 171 -3.95 -3.20 -10.05
CA GLY A 171 -3.86 -2.00 -9.22
C GLY A 171 -4.08 -2.21 -7.71
N CYS A 172 -4.14 -3.44 -7.21
CA CYS A 172 -4.23 -3.71 -5.77
C CYS A 172 -2.85 -3.66 -5.09
N THR A 173 -2.80 -3.83 -3.77
CA THR A 173 -1.59 -4.24 -3.07
C THR A 173 -1.77 -5.68 -2.63
N VAL A 174 -0.95 -6.59 -3.16
CA VAL A 174 -1.14 -8.03 -2.95
C VAL A 174 0.01 -8.57 -2.12
N THR A 175 -0.30 -9.27 -1.03
CA THR A 175 0.72 -9.89 -0.19
C THR A 175 1.20 -11.20 -0.81
N ARG A 176 2.47 -11.55 -0.56
CA ARG A 176 3.02 -12.86 -0.92
C ARG A 176 2.37 -13.98 -0.08
N ALA A 177 1.76 -13.67 1.05
CA ALA A 177 0.98 -14.62 1.81
C ALA A 177 -0.36 -14.93 1.09
N HIS A 178 -0.81 -16.18 1.16
CA HIS A 178 -2.15 -16.55 0.67
C HIS A 178 -3.22 -16.44 1.77
N TRP A 179 -4.50 -16.57 1.43
CA TRP A 179 -5.63 -16.29 2.34
C TRP A 179 -5.62 -17.04 3.67
N SER A 180 -5.08 -18.26 3.71
CA SER A 180 -4.94 -19.06 4.93
C SER A 180 -3.55 -19.00 5.57
N HIS A 181 -2.60 -18.22 5.04
CA HIS A 181 -1.27 -18.10 5.63
C HIS A 181 -1.33 -17.37 6.97
N PRO A 182 -0.60 -17.83 8.01
CA PRO A 182 -0.59 -17.19 9.32
C PRO A 182 -0.23 -15.69 9.28
N GLU A 183 0.66 -15.30 8.38
CA GLU A 183 1.06 -13.90 8.19
C GLU A 183 -0.13 -13.00 7.79
N TRP A 184 -0.97 -13.48 6.87
CA TRP A 184 -2.18 -12.76 6.45
C TRP A 184 -3.23 -12.73 7.56
N LEU A 185 -3.49 -13.90 8.16
CA LEU A 185 -4.48 -14.03 9.23
C LEU A 185 -4.12 -13.15 10.43
N SER A 186 -2.83 -13.07 10.79
CA SER A 186 -2.34 -12.22 11.86
C SER A 186 -2.58 -10.73 11.56
N LEU A 187 -2.24 -10.28 10.35
CA LEU A 187 -2.49 -8.90 9.92
C LEU A 187 -3.99 -8.55 10.01
N ILE A 188 -4.84 -9.34 9.37
CA ILE A 188 -6.27 -9.05 9.31
C ILE A 188 -6.90 -9.09 10.70
N SER A 189 -6.55 -10.07 11.54
CA SER A 189 -7.08 -10.18 12.91
C SER A 189 -6.77 -8.93 13.73
N VAL A 190 -5.53 -8.41 13.64
CA VAL A 190 -5.12 -7.16 14.31
C VAL A 190 -6.00 -5.99 13.87
N PHE A 191 -6.19 -5.82 12.55
CA PHE A 191 -6.94 -4.67 12.03
C PHE A 191 -8.45 -4.81 12.22
N GLN A 192 -9.00 -6.03 12.27
CA GLN A 192 -10.39 -6.25 12.67
C GLN A 192 -10.62 -5.84 14.13
N GLY A 193 -9.73 -6.24 15.05
CA GLY A 193 -9.77 -5.79 16.44
C GLY A 193 -9.67 -4.27 16.56
N ALA A 194 -8.70 -3.67 15.87
CA ALA A 194 -8.52 -2.22 15.84
C ALA A 194 -9.74 -1.47 15.27
N GLU A 195 -10.43 -2.05 14.27
CA GLU A 195 -11.63 -1.44 13.69
C GLU A 195 -12.80 -1.47 14.69
N LEU A 196 -12.97 -2.58 15.42
CA LEU A 196 -13.99 -2.68 16.47
C LEU A 196 -13.76 -1.64 17.57
N GLU A 197 -12.52 -1.50 18.06
CA GLU A 197 -12.15 -0.49 19.07
C GLU A 197 -12.29 0.94 18.55
N ALA A 198 -11.96 1.19 17.28
CA ALA A 198 -12.16 2.50 16.66
C ALA A 198 -13.65 2.83 16.55
N ARG A 199 -14.50 1.87 16.15
CA ARG A 199 -15.96 2.06 16.03
C ARG A 199 -16.67 2.28 17.37
N GLN A 200 -16.12 1.77 18.48
CA GLN A 200 -16.61 2.09 19.82
C GLN A 200 -16.40 3.57 20.18
N ARG A 201 -15.33 4.19 19.67
CA ARG A 201 -15.01 5.61 19.91
C ARG A 201 -15.66 6.54 18.89
N ASP A 202 -15.78 6.08 17.65
CA ASP A 202 -16.40 6.78 16.53
C ASP A 202 -17.22 5.78 15.68
N PRO A 203 -18.55 5.73 15.82
CA PRO A 203 -19.40 4.83 15.04
C PRO A 203 -19.26 5.00 13.52
N HIS A 204 -18.76 6.14 13.05
CA HIS A 204 -18.52 6.44 11.64
C HIS A 204 -17.04 6.33 11.24
N PHE A 205 -16.26 5.53 11.99
CA PHE A 205 -14.84 5.33 11.73
C PHE A 205 -14.56 5.11 10.22
N PRO A 206 -13.83 6.02 9.57
CA PRO A 206 -13.76 6.05 8.11
C PRO A 206 -12.80 5.01 7.53
N GLY A 207 -11.93 4.44 8.36
CA GLY A 207 -10.89 3.48 7.97
C GLY A 207 -9.51 3.84 8.50
N PHE A 208 -8.53 3.02 8.16
CA PHE A 208 -7.12 3.16 8.50
C PHE A 208 -6.38 3.98 7.46
N CYS A 209 -5.43 4.79 7.92
CA CYS A 209 -4.51 5.49 7.05
C CYS A 209 -3.60 4.49 6.32
N TYR A 210 -3.46 4.68 5.01
CA TYR A 210 -2.54 3.97 4.14
C TYR A 210 -1.66 4.98 3.40
N ALA A 211 -0.40 5.11 3.82
CA ALA A 211 0.60 5.90 3.11
C ALA A 211 1.30 5.01 2.07
N LEU A 212 1.43 5.52 0.85
CA LEU A 212 2.13 4.88 -0.24
C LEU A 212 3.35 5.70 -0.60
N PHE A 213 4.51 5.06 -0.70
CA PHE A 213 5.79 5.68 -1.07
C PHE A 213 6.39 5.00 -2.29
N ASP A 214 6.88 5.81 -3.22
CA ASP A 214 7.72 5.35 -4.32
C ASP A 214 9.16 5.10 -3.84
N GLN A 215 9.88 4.28 -4.61
CA GLN A 215 11.27 3.92 -4.32
C GLN A 215 12.18 5.15 -4.17
N GLU A 216 11.95 6.20 -4.96
CA GLU A 216 12.73 7.45 -4.87
C GLU A 216 12.59 8.16 -3.51
N SER A 217 11.43 8.06 -2.86
CA SER A 217 11.26 8.58 -1.50
C SER A 217 11.97 7.72 -0.47
N ALA A 218 11.90 6.38 -0.63
CA ALA A 218 12.64 5.46 0.23
C ALA A 218 14.15 5.65 0.12
N LYS A 219 14.65 5.88 -1.10
CA LYS A 219 16.05 6.18 -1.40
C LYS A 219 16.54 7.39 -0.61
N LYS A 220 15.79 8.49 -0.60
CA LYS A 220 16.13 9.69 0.19
C LYS A 220 16.26 9.38 1.69
N ILE A 221 15.37 8.56 2.24
CA ILE A 221 15.46 8.13 3.64
C ILE A 221 16.75 7.33 3.87
N LEU A 222 17.06 6.39 2.97
CA LEU A 222 18.26 5.54 3.03
C LEU A 222 19.56 6.35 2.95
N GLU A 223 19.59 7.39 2.10
CA GLU A 223 20.74 8.26 1.86
C GLU A 223 20.89 9.40 2.88
N ALA A 224 19.83 9.79 3.59
CA ALA A 224 19.87 10.83 4.63
C ALA A 224 20.74 10.49 5.87
N LYS A 225 21.47 9.37 5.82
CA LYS A 225 22.43 8.91 6.84
C LYS A 225 23.90 9.00 6.43
N GLU A 226 24.22 9.65 5.31
CA GLU A 226 25.57 10.14 5.02
C GLU A 226 25.79 11.56 5.57
#